data_AF-A0A1I3IXM5-F1
#
_entry.id   AF-A0A1I3IXM5-F1
#
_cell.length_a   1.000
_cell.length_b   1.000
_cell.length_c   1.000
_cell.angle_alpha   90.00
_cell.angle_beta   90.00
_cell.angle_gamma   90.00
#
_symmetry.space_group_name_H-M   'P 1'
#
loop_
_entity.id
_entity.type
_entity.pdbx_description
1 polymer ?
#
loop_
_entity_poly.entity_id
_entity_poly.type
_entity_poly.pdbx_seq_one_letter_code
_entity_poly.pdbx_strand_id
1 'polypeptide(L)'
;MSPGRRIDRDGTGSIPDEQLAQLEDETSHRCEIHYQFGYGIADHRPEHESWLFEWCLECLDLEAVSDVEIDRFEDGRTMLVTIRIELYDGCCPILEDEEFKALLDRLEDWIGRFTIRCTSST
;
A
#
# COMPACT_ATOMS: atom_id res chain seq x y z
N MET A 1 31.04 43.79 29.47
CA MET A 1 29.91 43.98 28.52
C MET A 1 30.53 44.19 27.15
N SER A 2 30.45 43.17 26.29
CA SER A 2 31.10 43.11 24.97
C SER A 2 30.08 43.41 23.85
N PRO A 3 30.52 43.88 22.67
CA PRO A 3 29.68 44.62 21.72
C PRO A 3 28.89 43.71 20.77
N GLY A 4 27.66 44.14 20.44
CA GLY A 4 26.81 43.49 19.44
C GLY A 4 27.27 43.82 18.02
N ARG A 5 27.81 42.81 17.32
CA ARG A 5 28.16 42.84 15.90
C ARG A 5 26.92 42.51 15.08
N ARG A 6 26.40 43.47 14.30
CA ARG A 6 25.38 43.22 13.28
C ARG A 6 26.07 42.72 12.01
N ILE A 7 25.55 41.63 11.44
CA ILE A 7 25.98 41.04 10.17
C ILE A 7 24.99 41.54 9.12
N ASP A 8 25.49 42.32 8.17
CA ASP A 8 24.86 42.52 6.86
C ASP A 8 25.47 41.54 5.86
N ARG A 9 24.67 41.23 4.82
CA ARG A 9 25.07 40.90 3.44
C ARG A 9 24.93 39.44 3.00
N ASP A 10 23.89 39.24 2.18
CA ASP A 10 23.93 38.70 0.81
C ASP A 10 24.50 37.29 0.59
N GLY A 11 23.67 36.41 0.06
CA GLY A 11 24.08 35.06 -0.33
C GLY A 11 22.97 34.33 -1.04
N THR A 12 22.86 34.57 -2.34
CA THR A 12 22.16 33.76 -3.34
C THR A 12 22.31 32.27 -3.03
N GLY A 13 21.29 31.68 -2.42
CA GLY A 13 21.23 30.24 -2.18
C GLY A 13 20.80 29.51 -3.44
N SER A 14 21.73 29.32 -4.38
CA SER A 14 21.61 28.24 -5.36
C SER A 14 21.60 26.93 -4.59
N ILE A 15 20.43 26.28 -4.52
CA ILE A 15 20.33 24.90 -4.05
C ILE A 15 21.10 24.05 -5.07
N PRO A 16 22.11 23.28 -4.67
CA PRO A 16 22.79 22.38 -5.59
C PRO A 16 21.80 21.33 -6.11
N ASP A 17 21.67 21.22 -7.44
CA ASP A 17 20.91 20.20 -8.18
C ASP A 17 21.36 18.74 -7.88
N GLU A 18 22.34 18.54 -7.00
CA GLU A 18 23.00 17.28 -6.71
C GLU A 18 22.39 16.51 -5.52
N GLN A 19 21.30 17.00 -4.91
CA GLN A 19 20.55 16.29 -3.85
C GLN A 19 19.26 15.59 -4.32
N LEU A 20 18.87 15.73 -5.60
CA LEU A 20 17.65 15.11 -6.13
C LEU A 20 17.89 13.74 -6.81
N ALA A 21 19.12 13.24 -6.79
CA ALA A 21 19.50 11.95 -7.39
C ALA A 21 19.76 10.83 -6.35
N GLN A 22 19.13 10.94 -5.17
CA GLN A 22 18.94 9.82 -4.25
C GLN A 22 17.44 9.54 -4.15
N LEU A 23 16.79 9.27 -5.28
CA LEU A 23 15.66 8.35 -5.25
C LEU A 23 16.32 7.01 -5.01
N GLU A 24 16.37 6.65 -3.73
CA GLU A 24 16.80 5.35 -3.26
C GLU A 24 16.16 4.32 -4.17
N ASP A 25 16.98 3.38 -4.64
CA ASP A 25 16.52 2.09 -5.10
C ASP A 25 15.88 1.43 -3.87
N GLU A 26 14.69 1.90 -3.48
CA GLU A 26 13.87 1.27 -2.46
C GLU A 26 13.58 -0.10 -3.04
N THR A 27 14.17 -1.12 -2.43
CA THR A 27 13.78 -2.50 -2.67
C THR A 27 12.32 -2.64 -2.23
N SER A 28 11.39 -2.22 -3.09
CA SER A 28 9.97 -2.25 -2.80
C SER A 28 9.55 -3.71 -2.85
N HIS A 29 9.21 -4.24 -1.69
CA HIS A 29 8.63 -5.55 -1.53
C HIS A 29 7.12 -5.42 -1.63
N ARG A 30 6.51 -6.18 -2.55
CA ARG A 30 5.09 -6.04 -2.83
C ARG A 30 4.37 -7.37 -2.78
N CYS A 31 3.28 -7.39 -2.05
CA CYS A 31 2.29 -8.44 -2.09
C CYS A 31 1.10 -7.98 -2.93
N GLU A 32 0.66 -8.80 -3.88
CA GLU A 32 -0.54 -8.56 -4.68
C GLU A 32 -1.57 -9.63 -4.42
N ILE A 33 -2.79 -9.21 -4.09
CA ILE A 33 -3.96 -10.09 -3.95
C ILE A 33 -4.89 -9.83 -5.13
N HIS A 34 -5.24 -10.89 -5.84
CA HIS A 34 -6.13 -10.84 -7.01
C HIS A 34 -7.35 -11.68 -6.76
N TYR A 35 -8.53 -11.11 -6.98
CA TYR A 35 -9.78 -11.85 -6.93
C TYR A 35 -10.82 -11.30 -7.90
N GLN A 36 -11.86 -12.09 -8.09
CA GLN A 36 -13.01 -11.73 -8.91
C GLN A 36 -14.29 -11.99 -8.13
N PHE A 37 -15.26 -11.09 -8.24
CA PHE A 37 -16.62 -11.38 -7.78
C PHE A 37 -17.64 -10.93 -8.82
N GLY A 38 -18.68 -11.76 -8.99
CA GLY A 38 -19.80 -11.46 -9.86
C GLY A 38 -20.90 -10.76 -9.07
N TYR A 39 -21.49 -9.71 -9.63
CA TYR A 39 -22.67 -9.08 -9.06
C TYR A 39 -23.92 -9.51 -9.84
N GLY A 40 -24.90 -10.02 -9.09
CA GLY A 40 -26.15 -10.58 -9.61
C GLY A 40 -27.23 -9.51 -9.81
N ILE A 41 -28.48 -9.84 -9.47
CA ILE A 41 -29.62 -8.91 -9.56
C ILE A 41 -29.61 -7.88 -8.41
N ALA A 42 -29.01 -8.25 -7.26
CA ALA A 42 -28.75 -7.34 -6.16
C ALA A 42 -27.31 -6.82 -6.27
N ASP A 43 -27.17 -5.49 -6.24
CA ASP A 43 -25.89 -4.80 -6.31
C ASP A 43 -25.28 -4.71 -4.91
N HIS A 44 -24.36 -5.63 -4.60
CA HIS A 44 -23.62 -5.65 -3.33
C HIS A 44 -22.31 -4.85 -3.36
N ARG A 45 -22.08 -4.05 -4.42
CA ARG A 45 -20.85 -3.25 -4.56
C ARG A 45 -20.67 -2.27 -3.41
N PRO A 46 -21.67 -1.48 -2.97
CA PRO A 46 -21.46 -0.53 -1.88
C PRO A 46 -21.04 -1.18 -0.56
N GLU A 47 -21.64 -2.32 -0.22
CA GLU A 47 -21.29 -3.09 0.97
C GLU A 47 -19.88 -3.68 0.84
N HIS A 48 -19.55 -4.23 -0.32
CA HIS A 48 -18.21 -4.74 -0.60
C HIS A 48 -17.16 -3.63 -0.52
N GLU A 49 -17.43 -2.45 -1.07
CA GLU A 49 -16.52 -1.31 -1.03
C GLU A 49 -16.29 -0.78 0.38
N SER A 50 -17.36 -0.68 1.17
CA SER A 50 -17.27 -0.24 2.56
C SER A 50 -16.46 -1.24 3.39
N TRP A 51 -16.73 -2.53 3.23
CA TRP A 51 -15.99 -3.59 3.92
C TRP A 51 -14.51 -3.62 3.52
N LEU A 52 -14.22 -3.51 2.22
CA LEU A 52 -12.85 -3.53 1.70
C LEU A 52 -12.06 -2.31 2.17
N PHE A 53 -12.69 -1.14 2.28
CA PHE A 53 -12.06 0.05 2.81
C PHE A 53 -11.60 -0.15 4.27
N GLU A 54 -12.48 -0.66 5.13
CA GLU A 54 -12.12 -0.97 6.52
C GLU A 54 -10.99 -2.01 6.59
N TRP A 55 -11.08 -3.07 5.78
CA TRP A 55 -10.03 -4.09 5.70
C TRP A 55 -8.66 -3.50 5.32
N CYS A 56 -8.61 -2.54 4.39
CA CYS A 56 -7.36 -1.86 4.03
C CYS A 56 -6.80 -0.98 5.15
N LEU A 57 -7.65 -0.34 5.95
CA LEU A 57 -7.20 0.40 7.13
C LEU A 57 -6.56 -0.56 8.15
N GLU A 58 -7.17 -1.73 8.37
CA GLU A 58 -6.60 -2.75 9.25
C GLU A 58 -5.26 -3.30 8.72
N CYS A 59 -5.07 -3.40 7.40
CA CYS A 59 -3.76 -3.71 6.84
C CYS A 59 -2.71 -2.65 7.13
N LEU A 60 -3.08 -1.36 7.04
CA LEU A 60 -2.17 -0.25 7.31
C LEU A 60 -1.80 -0.12 8.80
N ASP A 61 -2.58 -0.71 9.70
CA ASP A 61 -2.24 -0.79 11.13
C ASP A 61 -1.13 -1.83 11.42
N LEU A 62 -0.79 -2.70 10.47
CA LEU A 62 0.31 -3.65 10.61
C LEU A 62 1.66 -2.96 10.42
N GLU A 63 2.60 -3.16 11.34
CA GLU A 63 3.94 -2.53 11.29
C GLU A 63 4.73 -2.84 10.01
N ALA A 64 4.46 -3.99 9.39
CA ALA A 64 5.15 -4.44 8.17
C ALA A 64 4.64 -3.76 6.88
N VAL A 65 3.47 -3.11 6.90
CA VAL A 65 2.81 -2.52 5.72
C VAL A 65 3.13 -1.03 5.63
N SER A 66 3.61 -0.60 4.47
CA SER A 66 3.88 0.82 4.20
C SER A 66 2.74 1.50 3.45
N ASP A 67 2.11 0.79 2.52
CA ASP A 67 1.02 1.32 1.71
C ASP A 67 0.09 0.21 1.20
N VAL A 68 -1.15 0.58 0.89
CA VAL A 68 -2.16 -0.30 0.30
C VAL A 68 -2.89 0.40 -0.85
N GLU A 69 -2.71 -0.11 -2.07
CA GLU A 69 -3.43 0.34 -3.26
C GLU A 69 -4.49 -0.67 -3.69
N ILE A 70 -5.58 -0.18 -4.28
CA ILE A 70 -6.64 -1.02 -4.82
C ILE A 70 -6.98 -0.60 -6.25
N ASP A 71 -6.76 -1.49 -7.19
CA ASP A 71 -7.24 -1.37 -8.55
C ASP A 71 -8.49 -2.20 -8.77
N ARG A 72 -9.41 -1.63 -9.55
CA ARG A 72 -10.67 -2.28 -9.92
C ARG A 72 -10.90 -2.18 -11.41
N PHE A 73 -11.32 -3.29 -12.00
CA PHE A 73 -11.70 -3.35 -13.40
C PHE A 73 -13.04 -4.06 -13.53
N GLU A 74 -14.01 -3.40 -14.14
CA GLU A 74 -15.34 -3.94 -14.38
C GLU A 74 -15.42 -4.52 -15.80
N ASP A 75 -15.80 -5.80 -15.90
CA ASP A 75 -16.09 -6.48 -17.16
C ASP A 75 -17.48 -7.12 -17.12
N GLY A 76 -18.46 -6.41 -17.68
CA GLY A 76 -19.83 -6.88 -17.83
C GLY A 76 -20.59 -7.00 -16.51
N ARG A 77 -20.51 -8.16 -15.85
CA ARG A 77 -21.14 -8.44 -14.53
C ARG A 77 -20.13 -8.93 -13.50
N THR A 78 -18.84 -8.82 -13.83
CA THR A 78 -17.74 -9.26 -12.99
C THR A 78 -16.90 -8.04 -12.66
N MET A 79 -16.48 -7.96 -11.40
CA MET A 79 -15.44 -7.03 -10.97
C MET A 79 -14.17 -7.82 -10.67
N LEU A 80 -13.08 -7.40 -11.31
CA LEU A 80 -11.73 -7.86 -11.04
C LEU A 80 -11.10 -6.85 -10.08
N VAL A 81 -10.56 -7.34 -8.97
CA VAL A 81 -9.91 -6.50 -7.95
C VAL A 81 -8.47 -6.96 -7.78
N THR A 82 -7.56 -6.00 -7.81
CA THR A 82 -6.16 -6.19 -7.47
C THR A 82 -5.84 -5.29 -6.29
N ILE A 83 -5.48 -5.88 -5.15
CA ILE A 83 -4.96 -5.17 -3.98
C ILE A 83 -3.45 -5.28 -4.04
N ARG A 84 -2.74 -4.16 -3.91
CA ARG A 84 -1.28 -4.12 -3.77
C ARG A 84 -0.94 -3.63 -2.38
N ILE A 85 -0.08 -4.36 -1.71
CA ILE A 85 0.39 -4.07 -0.36
C ILE A 85 1.89 -3.92 -0.46
N GLU A 86 2.38 -2.72 -0.16
CA GLU A 86 3.80 -2.43 -0.06
C GLU A 86 4.31 -2.74 1.35
N LEU A 87 5.52 -3.29 1.42
CA LEU A 87 6.09 -3.88 2.63
C LEU A 87 7.50 -3.35 2.88
N TYR A 88 7.83 -3.09 4.14
CA TYR A 88 9.17 -2.66 4.53
C TYR A 88 10.21 -3.79 4.45
N ASP A 89 9.90 -4.98 4.97
CA ASP A 89 10.89 -6.03 5.26
C ASP A 89 10.78 -7.30 4.39
N GLY A 90 10.09 -7.22 3.25
CA GLY A 90 9.90 -8.38 2.37
C GLY A 90 8.54 -9.07 2.51
N CYS A 91 8.22 -9.90 1.52
CA CYS A 91 6.95 -10.63 1.51
C CYS A 91 6.94 -11.90 2.36
N CYS A 92 8.10 -12.56 2.56
CA CYS A 92 8.15 -13.80 3.33
C CYS A 92 7.71 -13.60 4.79
N PRO A 93 8.17 -12.55 5.51
CA PRO A 93 7.78 -12.34 6.90
C PRO A 93 6.28 -12.09 7.09
N ILE A 94 5.66 -11.24 6.26
CA ILE A 94 4.25 -10.89 6.45
C ILE A 94 3.31 -12.08 6.20
N LEU A 95 3.67 -13.02 5.31
CA LEU A 95 2.85 -14.22 5.09
C LEU A 95 2.90 -15.20 6.26
N GLU A 96 3.91 -15.11 7.13
CA GLU A 96 4.00 -15.88 8.35
C GLU A 96 3.38 -15.17 9.55
N ASP A 97 3.05 -13.88 9.43
CA ASP A 97 2.42 -13.07 10.45
C ASP A 97 0.97 -13.50 10.73
N GLU A 98 0.63 -13.65 12.00
CA GLU A 98 -0.68 -14.16 12.42
C GLU A 98 -1.79 -13.11 12.27
N GLU A 99 -1.48 -11.82 12.42
CA GLU A 99 -2.45 -10.73 12.25
C GLU A 99 -2.79 -10.59 10.77
N PHE A 100 -1.79 -10.66 9.89
CA PHE A 100 -2.01 -10.65 8.45
C PHE A 100 -2.78 -11.90 7.96
N LYS A 101 -2.47 -13.09 8.48
CA LYS A 101 -3.26 -14.30 8.17
C LYS A 101 -4.71 -14.16 8.57
N ALA A 102 -5.00 -13.58 9.74
CA ALA A 102 -6.38 -13.33 10.15
C ALA A 102 -7.12 -12.36 9.20
N LEU A 103 -6.41 -11.36 8.64
CA LEU A 103 -6.97 -10.49 7.59
C LEU A 103 -7.22 -11.26 6.29
N LEU A 104 -6.31 -12.16 5.89
CA LEU A 104 -6.49 -13.01 4.71
C LEU A 104 -7.67 -13.99 4.88
N ASP A 105 -7.84 -14.59 6.05
CA ASP A 105 -8.96 -15.49 6.35
C ASP A 105 -10.30 -14.73 6.25
N ARG A 106 -10.37 -13.53 6.84
CA ARG A 106 -11.54 -12.66 6.73
C ARG A 106 -11.83 -12.24 5.29
N LEU A 107 -10.79 -12.00 4.49
CA LEU A 107 -10.93 -11.72 3.08
C LEU A 107 -11.51 -12.94 2.35
N GLU A 108 -10.97 -14.13 2.58
CA GLU A 108 -11.48 -15.38 1.99
C GLU A 108 -12.95 -15.63 2.33
N ASP A 109 -13.35 -15.41 3.59
CA ASP A 109 -14.72 -15.55 4.04
C ASP A 109 -15.69 -14.59 3.33
N TRP A 110 -15.22 -13.39 2.99
CA TRP A 110 -16.04 -12.36 2.36
C TRP A 110 -16.15 -12.52 0.83
N ILE A 111 -15.01 -12.67 0.15
CA ILE A 111 -14.92 -12.64 -1.32
C ILE A 111 -14.83 -14.05 -1.93
N GLY A 112 -14.63 -15.07 -1.11
CA GLY A 112 -14.26 -16.41 -1.55
C GLY A 112 -12.79 -16.48 -1.97
N ARG A 113 -12.51 -17.13 -3.09
CA ARG A 113 -11.13 -17.44 -3.49
C ARG A 113 -10.40 -16.20 -4.02
N PHE A 114 -9.18 -16.02 -3.54
CA PHE A 114 -8.18 -15.11 -4.11
C PHE A 114 -6.90 -15.85 -4.49
N THR A 115 -6.04 -15.17 -5.24
CA THR A 115 -4.65 -15.58 -5.46
C THR A 115 -3.73 -14.51 -4.93
N ILE A 116 -2.64 -14.91 -4.29
CA ILE A 116 -1.63 -14.01 -3.75
C ILE A 116 -0.31 -14.20 -4.52
N ARG A 117 0.33 -13.08 -4.88
CA ARG A 117 1.62 -13.07 -5.54
C ARG A 117 2.54 -12.09 -4.84
N CYS A 118 3.71 -12.58 -4.49
CA CYS A 118 4.75 -11.75 -3.88
C CYS A 118 5.84 -11.46 -4.90
N THR A 119 6.27 -10.21 -4.97
CA THR A 119 7.36 -9.76 -5.82
C THR A 119 8.32 -8.92 -5.01
N SER A 120 9.60 -9.28 -5.06
CA SER A 120 10.68 -8.43 -4.56
C SER A 120 11.34 -7.78 -5.77
N SER A 121 11.37 -6.45 -5.80
CA SER A 121 12.23 -5.73 -6.74
C SER A 121 13.68 -5.91 -6.27
N THR A 122 14.59 -6.20 -7.20
CA THR A 122 16.01 -6.54 -6.93
C THR A 122 16.91 -5.41 -7.38
#